data_AF-A0A972GXH9-F1
#
_entry.id   AF-A0A972GXH9-F1
#
_cell.length_a   1.000
_cell.length_b   1.000
_cell.length_c   1.000
_cell.angle_alpha   90.00
_cell.angle_beta   90.00
_cell.angle_gamma   90.00
#
_symmetry.space_group_name_H-M   'P 1'
#
loop_
_entity.id
_entity.type
_entity.pdbx_description
1 polymer ?
#
loop_
_entity_poly.entity_id
_entity_poly.type
_entity_poly.pdbx_seq_one_letter_code
_entity_poly.pdbx_strand_id
1 'polypeptide(L)'
;MKNQHLDLTCKTASIKRNIPAFNSIALALGLLLTPTTGSSQILEFDYTATFTMVTASGEFFTNISELGNSTNGNRTPVTGSMQYDTTLDAGTLLMVPFWFNESILSWVGMEMEGIGSNRALFNGMFNWNGIYGVPVSLVWDATGLNNAINSGLSNGSIINGSLGGAIPATSNTVKSYGPSGGITYPVGPSPLATTTFDTTPVNPPVSLNYTHSGQLPIINDLIIDATNGDIGIGGSPLLAGPFLAYNINIDFNTLELTSMSAVPAPAALWLFGSGLIGLLAVSRRHSEDQSDTT
;
A
#
# COMPACT_ATOMS: atom_id res chain seq x y z
N MET A 1 69.61 -71.50 -1.87
CA MET A 1 68.63 -70.41 -1.79
C MET A 1 68.78 -69.57 -3.05
N LYS A 2 67.76 -69.55 -3.93
CA LYS A 2 67.82 -68.91 -5.26
C LYS A 2 67.28 -67.47 -5.15
N ASN A 3 68.10 -66.50 -5.53
CA ASN A 3 67.72 -65.09 -5.68
C ASN A 3 66.83 -64.92 -6.91
N GLN A 4 65.62 -64.41 -6.72
CA GLN A 4 64.76 -63.94 -7.81
C GLN A 4 64.89 -62.42 -7.92
N HIS A 5 65.45 -61.99 -9.04
CA HIS A 5 65.58 -60.59 -9.45
C HIS A 5 64.25 -60.20 -10.11
N LEU A 6 63.48 -59.33 -9.46
CA LEU A 6 62.24 -58.78 -10.00
C LEU A 6 62.55 -57.53 -10.81
N ASP A 7 62.30 -57.60 -12.11
CA ASP A 7 62.48 -56.52 -13.08
C ASP A 7 61.13 -55.80 -13.26
N LEU A 8 61.04 -54.55 -12.80
CA LEU A 8 59.83 -53.73 -12.85
C LEU A 8 59.90 -52.77 -14.04
N THR A 9 59.53 -53.26 -15.22
CA THR A 9 59.39 -52.43 -16.42
C THR A 9 58.09 -51.64 -16.35
N CYS A 10 58.18 -50.34 -16.06
CA CYS A 10 57.07 -49.40 -16.08
C CYS A 10 56.60 -49.16 -17.53
N LYS A 11 55.44 -49.70 -17.91
CA LYS A 11 54.76 -49.36 -19.17
C LYS A 11 53.84 -48.16 -18.95
N THR A 12 54.22 -47.01 -19.50
CA THR A 12 53.38 -45.81 -19.54
C THR A 12 52.27 -46.01 -20.58
N ALA A 13 51.03 -46.20 -20.12
CA ALA A 13 49.86 -46.25 -20.99
C ALA A 13 49.43 -44.82 -21.37
N SER A 14 49.59 -44.47 -22.65
CA SER A 14 49.10 -43.21 -23.21
C SER A 14 47.59 -43.27 -23.42
N ILE A 15 46.82 -42.66 -22.53
CA ILE A 15 45.36 -42.51 -22.67
C ILE A 15 45.08 -41.37 -23.67
N LYS A 16 44.70 -41.72 -24.91
CA LYS A 16 44.14 -40.76 -25.87
C LYS A 16 42.75 -40.34 -25.41
N ARG A 17 42.61 -39.12 -24.89
CA ARG A 17 41.30 -38.48 -24.64
C ARG A 17 40.73 -37.98 -25.96
N ASN A 18 39.70 -38.67 -26.47
CA ASN A 18 38.85 -38.13 -27.53
C ASN A 18 37.93 -37.07 -26.91
N ILE A 19 38.22 -35.80 -27.21
CA ILE A 19 37.33 -34.68 -26.89
C ILE A 19 36.32 -34.63 -28.04
N PRO A 20 35.02 -34.93 -27.84
CA PRO A 20 34.04 -34.78 -28.89
C PRO A 20 33.90 -33.29 -29.24
N ALA A 21 33.91 -33.00 -30.53
CA ALA A 21 33.61 -31.69 -31.08
C ALA A 21 32.26 -31.21 -30.56
N PHE A 22 32.28 -30.16 -29.73
CA PHE A 22 31.07 -29.44 -29.35
C PHE A 22 30.53 -28.73 -30.59
N ASN A 23 29.53 -29.34 -31.22
CA ASN A 23 28.68 -28.63 -32.16
C ASN A 23 28.02 -27.47 -31.42
N SER A 24 28.38 -26.25 -31.81
CA SER A 24 27.78 -25.01 -31.35
C SER A 24 26.30 -25.00 -31.71
N ILE A 25 25.47 -25.53 -30.82
CA ILE A 25 24.03 -25.27 -30.81
C ILE A 25 23.92 -23.80 -30.43
N ALA A 26 23.74 -22.95 -31.44
CA ALA A 26 23.25 -21.60 -31.27
C ALA A 26 21.85 -21.70 -30.64
N LEU A 27 21.81 -21.79 -29.32
CA LEU A 27 20.60 -21.66 -28.54
C LEU A 27 20.15 -20.21 -28.74
N ALA A 28 19.32 -19.99 -29.76
CA ALA A 28 18.52 -18.79 -29.92
C ALA A 28 17.52 -18.78 -28.77
N LEU A 29 18.04 -18.46 -27.59
CA LEU A 29 17.29 -18.17 -26.40
C LEU A 29 16.64 -16.81 -26.64
N GLY A 30 15.62 -16.81 -27.49
CA GLY A 30 14.65 -15.74 -27.63
C GLY A 30 13.85 -15.66 -26.33
N LEU A 31 14.52 -15.27 -25.25
CA LEU A 31 13.84 -14.68 -24.12
C LEU A 31 13.22 -13.40 -24.67
N LEU A 32 11.97 -13.50 -25.15
CA LEU A 32 11.00 -12.44 -24.98
C LEU A 32 10.80 -12.27 -23.46
N LEU A 33 11.83 -11.78 -22.78
CA LEU A 33 11.63 -10.90 -21.66
C LEU A 33 11.05 -9.66 -22.30
N THR A 34 9.74 -9.65 -22.55
CA THR A 34 9.04 -8.38 -22.50
C THR A 34 9.10 -8.02 -21.02
N PRO A 35 9.99 -7.12 -20.59
CA PRO A 35 9.89 -6.62 -19.24
C PRO A 35 8.48 -6.04 -19.14
N THR A 36 7.59 -6.70 -18.41
CA THR A 36 6.44 -6.01 -17.82
C THR A 36 7.04 -5.18 -16.69
N THR A 37 7.88 -4.20 -17.04
CA THR A 37 8.23 -3.12 -16.14
C THR A 37 6.92 -2.39 -15.93
N GLY A 38 6.19 -2.77 -14.87
CA GLY A 38 5.34 -1.80 -14.21
C GLY A 38 6.24 -0.61 -13.96
N SER A 39 6.03 0.46 -14.72
CA SER A 39 6.81 1.67 -14.54
C SER A 39 6.55 2.13 -13.11
N SER A 40 7.59 2.16 -12.30
CA SER A 40 7.54 2.77 -10.98
C SER A 40 7.04 4.21 -11.15
N GLN A 41 5.93 4.53 -10.49
CA GLN A 41 5.27 5.82 -10.64
C GLN A 41 4.98 6.39 -9.25
N ILE A 42 5.29 7.67 -9.08
CA ILE A 42 4.76 8.49 -8.00
C ILE A 42 3.55 9.21 -8.57
N LEU A 43 2.40 8.93 -7.95
CA LEU A 43 1.10 9.49 -8.28
C LEU A 43 0.77 10.56 -7.25
N GLU A 44 0.40 11.75 -7.71
CA GLU A 44 -0.08 12.83 -6.84
C GLU A 44 -1.55 13.09 -7.13
N PHE A 45 -2.35 13.10 -6.07
CA PHE A 45 -3.79 13.32 -6.15
C PHE A 45 -4.20 14.51 -5.30
N ASP A 46 -5.13 15.30 -5.80
CA ASP A 46 -6.01 16.10 -4.96
C ASP A 46 -7.25 15.28 -4.61
N TYR A 47 -7.79 15.44 -3.41
CA TYR A 47 -8.91 14.63 -2.98
C TYR A 47 -10.01 15.41 -2.26
N THR A 48 -11.21 14.84 -2.37
CA THR A 48 -12.33 15.13 -1.47
C THR A 48 -12.66 13.86 -0.69
N ALA A 49 -12.92 14.00 0.59
CA ALA A 49 -13.24 12.88 1.47
C ALA A 49 -14.26 13.30 2.54
N THR A 50 -14.76 12.29 3.24
CA THR A 50 -15.70 12.45 4.33
C THR A 50 -15.09 11.93 5.62
N PHE A 51 -14.93 12.84 6.59
CA PHE A 51 -14.51 12.51 7.95
C PHE A 51 -15.73 12.16 8.79
N THR A 52 -15.72 10.99 9.40
CA THR A 52 -16.80 10.50 10.26
C THR A 52 -16.22 9.99 11.57
N MET A 53 -16.88 10.31 12.68
CA MET A 53 -16.58 9.72 13.99
C MET A 53 -17.79 9.00 14.54
N VAL A 54 -17.60 7.75 14.95
CA VAL A 54 -18.66 6.89 15.49
C VAL A 54 -18.18 6.11 16.70
N THR A 55 -19.05 5.83 17.67
CA THR A 55 -18.74 4.92 18.76
C THR A 55 -18.65 3.48 18.26
N ALA A 56 -18.24 2.54 19.13
CA ALA A 56 -18.33 1.10 18.87
C ALA A 56 -19.77 0.55 18.76
N SER A 57 -20.79 1.40 18.96
CA SER A 57 -22.20 1.05 18.72
C SER A 57 -22.79 1.76 17.50
N GLY A 58 -21.95 2.41 16.67
CA GLY A 58 -22.40 3.14 15.48
C GLY A 58 -22.97 4.54 15.74
N GLU A 59 -22.94 5.02 16.99
CA GLU A 59 -23.47 6.34 17.32
C GLU A 59 -22.53 7.44 16.82
N PHE A 60 -23.06 8.39 16.05
CA PHE A 60 -22.26 9.47 15.47
C PHE A 60 -21.82 10.49 16.52
N PHE A 61 -20.57 10.90 16.43
CA PHE A 61 -20.11 12.16 17.01
C PHE A 61 -20.45 13.30 16.05
N THR A 62 -21.46 14.09 16.40
CA THR A 62 -21.88 15.22 15.57
C THR A 62 -20.90 16.38 15.68
N ASN A 63 -20.35 16.81 14.53
CA ASN A 63 -19.61 18.05 14.41
C ASN A 63 -20.56 19.26 14.44
N ILE A 64 -20.63 19.95 15.56
CA ILE A 64 -21.53 21.10 15.74
C ILE A 64 -21.12 22.30 14.87
N SER A 65 -19.88 22.36 14.39
CA SER A 65 -19.43 23.38 13.45
C SER A 65 -19.98 23.16 12.03
N GLU A 66 -20.56 21.99 11.75
CA GLU A 66 -21.02 21.57 10.41
C GLU A 66 -22.51 21.18 10.39
N LEU A 67 -23.31 21.64 11.37
CA LEU A 67 -24.74 21.32 11.46
C LEU A 67 -25.56 21.75 10.23
N GLY A 68 -25.06 22.72 9.46
CA GLY A 68 -25.73 23.21 8.25
C GLY A 68 -25.57 22.30 7.02
N ASN A 69 -24.75 21.24 7.09
CA ASN A 69 -24.53 20.36 5.96
C ASN A 69 -25.65 19.31 5.77
N SER A 70 -25.63 18.59 4.66
CA SER A 70 -26.66 17.59 4.32
C SER A 70 -26.75 16.40 5.28
N THR A 71 -25.79 16.24 6.18
CA THR A 71 -25.73 15.18 7.19
C THR A 71 -25.97 15.70 8.61
N ASN A 72 -26.33 16.97 8.75
CA ASN A 72 -26.49 17.66 10.02
C ASN A 72 -25.25 17.48 10.93
N GLY A 73 -24.04 17.65 10.37
CA GLY A 73 -22.78 17.58 11.11
C GLY A 73 -22.26 16.18 11.43
N ASN A 74 -23.00 15.10 11.12
CA ASN A 74 -22.54 13.73 11.39
C ASN A 74 -21.39 13.29 10.50
N ARG A 75 -21.20 13.96 9.37
CA ARG A 75 -20.10 13.77 8.44
C ARG A 75 -19.54 15.13 8.11
N THR A 76 -18.22 15.26 8.23
CA THR A 76 -17.52 16.50 7.93
C THR A 76 -16.82 16.36 6.58
N PRO A 77 -17.15 17.17 5.58
CA PRO A 77 -16.41 17.16 4.32
C PRO A 77 -14.98 17.65 4.56
N VAL A 78 -14.01 16.93 4.03
CA VAL A 78 -12.58 17.29 4.14
C VAL A 78 -11.92 17.20 2.77
N THR A 79 -10.81 17.92 2.61
CA THR A 79 -10.02 17.96 1.37
C THR A 79 -8.54 17.87 1.68
N GLY A 80 -7.75 17.60 0.65
CA GLY A 80 -6.31 17.50 0.80
C GLY A 80 -5.61 16.99 -0.45
N SER A 81 -4.36 16.58 -0.28
CA SER A 81 -3.55 15.94 -1.31
C SER A 81 -2.98 14.61 -0.83
N MET A 82 -2.76 13.68 -1.76
CA MET A 82 -2.15 12.38 -1.51
C MET A 82 -0.99 12.17 -2.47
N GLN A 83 0.12 11.63 -1.99
CA GLN A 83 1.17 11.09 -2.83
C GLN A 83 1.23 9.57 -2.62
N TYR A 84 1.30 8.80 -3.70
CA TYR A 84 1.37 7.34 -3.66
C TYR A 84 2.44 6.81 -4.62
N ASP A 85 3.38 6.05 -4.08
CA ASP A 85 4.42 5.32 -4.80
C ASP A 85 3.94 3.89 -5.07
N THR A 86 3.67 3.59 -6.33
CA THR A 86 3.15 2.28 -6.75
C THR A 86 4.16 1.13 -6.62
N THR A 87 5.44 1.45 -6.37
CA THR A 87 6.52 0.46 -6.24
C THR A 87 6.74 0.07 -4.79
N LEU A 88 6.71 1.06 -3.91
CA LEU A 88 6.80 0.82 -2.47
C LEU A 88 5.46 0.41 -1.88
N ASP A 89 4.37 0.56 -2.65
CA ASP A 89 3.00 0.44 -2.15
C ASP A 89 2.83 1.35 -0.92
N ALA A 90 3.36 2.57 -0.99
CA ALA A 90 3.42 3.48 0.16
C ALA A 90 3.12 4.91 -0.26
N GLY A 91 2.77 5.77 0.69
CA GLY A 91 2.37 7.13 0.37
C GLY A 91 2.35 8.07 1.56
N THR A 92 2.02 9.31 1.27
CA THR A 92 1.75 10.33 2.28
C THR A 92 0.42 11.00 1.99
N LEU A 93 -0.25 11.47 3.03
CA LEU A 93 -1.47 12.26 2.92
C LEU A 93 -1.22 13.65 3.51
N LEU A 94 -1.93 14.65 3.01
CA LEU A 94 -2.00 15.96 3.62
C LEU A 94 -3.46 16.38 3.63
N MET A 95 -4.05 16.47 4.82
CA MET A 95 -5.41 16.97 4.97
C MET A 95 -5.40 18.45 5.34
N VAL A 96 -6.22 19.25 4.65
CA VAL A 96 -6.45 20.66 5.00
C VAL A 96 -7.10 20.73 6.39
N PRO A 97 -6.57 21.54 7.33
CA PRO A 97 -7.20 21.72 8.64
C PRO A 97 -8.64 22.23 8.52
N PHE A 98 -9.53 21.73 9.38
CA PHE A 98 -10.95 22.06 9.33
C PHE A 98 -11.53 22.28 10.73
N TRP A 99 -12.67 22.97 10.79
CA TRP A 99 -13.39 23.21 12.04
C TRP A 99 -14.11 21.94 12.50
N PHE A 100 -13.86 21.56 13.75
CA PHE A 100 -14.44 20.39 14.39
C PHE A 100 -14.78 20.72 15.83
N ASN A 101 -16.07 20.84 16.15
CA ASN A 101 -16.58 21.23 17.47
C ASN A 101 -15.87 22.44 18.07
N GLU A 102 -15.98 23.59 17.38
CA GLU A 102 -15.45 24.90 17.83
C GLU A 102 -13.93 24.99 17.93
N SER A 103 -13.19 23.98 17.46
CA SER A 103 -11.73 23.98 17.40
C SER A 103 -11.24 23.51 16.04
N ILE A 104 -10.03 23.91 15.65
CA ILE A 104 -9.41 23.41 14.41
C ILE A 104 -8.82 22.02 14.69
N LEU A 105 -9.18 21.04 13.86
CA LEU A 105 -8.50 19.75 13.77
C LEU A 105 -7.45 19.83 12.67
N SER A 106 -6.19 19.54 13.00
CA SER A 106 -5.08 19.56 12.04
C SER A 106 -4.27 18.27 12.11
N TRP A 107 -4.01 17.65 10.97
CA TRP A 107 -3.20 16.44 10.91
C TRP A 107 -1.69 16.73 10.79
N VAL A 108 -0.87 15.81 11.28
CA VAL A 108 0.60 15.87 11.28
C VAL A 108 1.14 14.48 10.96
N GLY A 109 2.08 14.41 10.02
CA GLY A 109 2.83 13.19 9.72
C GLY A 109 1.95 12.02 9.30
N MET A 110 1.20 12.20 8.21
CA MET A 110 0.26 11.22 7.71
C MET A 110 0.92 10.33 6.65
N GLU A 111 1.15 9.08 6.98
CA GLU A 111 1.87 8.08 6.17
C GLU A 111 0.95 6.91 5.85
N MET A 112 1.16 6.30 4.68
CA MET A 112 0.40 5.17 4.19
C MET A 112 1.36 4.06 3.75
N GLU A 113 1.05 2.81 4.10
CA GLU A 113 1.82 1.63 3.72
C GLU A 113 0.87 0.49 3.33
N GLY A 114 1.12 -0.13 2.19
CA GLY A 114 0.39 -1.27 1.69
C GLY A 114 0.63 -2.49 2.56
N ILE A 115 -0.46 -3.11 3.00
CA ILE A 115 -0.45 -4.32 3.83
C ILE A 115 -0.99 -5.54 3.06
N GLY A 116 -1.05 -5.42 1.73
CA GLY A 116 -1.46 -6.45 0.79
C GLY A 116 -2.98 -6.60 0.60
N SER A 117 -3.39 -7.35 -0.43
CA SER A 117 -4.80 -7.59 -0.77
C SER A 117 -5.62 -6.29 -0.94
N ASN A 118 -5.08 -5.29 -1.65
CA ASN A 118 -5.68 -3.96 -1.81
C ASN A 118 -5.93 -3.20 -0.50
N ARG A 119 -5.20 -3.51 0.57
CA ARG A 119 -5.33 -2.78 1.82
C ARG A 119 -4.09 -1.94 2.09
N ALA A 120 -4.33 -0.78 2.70
CA ALA A 120 -3.29 0.11 3.17
C ALA A 120 -3.49 0.43 4.65
N LEU A 121 -2.42 0.41 5.42
CA LEU A 121 -2.34 0.95 6.77
C LEU A 121 -1.97 2.43 6.67
N PHE A 122 -2.83 3.25 7.22
CA PHE A 122 -2.59 4.66 7.44
C PHE A 122 -2.15 4.89 8.88
N ASN A 123 -1.08 5.66 9.07
CA ASN A 123 -0.62 6.10 10.38
C ASN A 123 -0.48 7.62 10.37
N GLY A 124 -0.99 8.28 11.40
CA GLY A 124 -0.81 9.71 11.54
C GLY A 124 -1.06 10.21 12.95
N MET A 125 -0.85 11.51 13.13
CA MET A 125 -1.21 12.22 14.34
C MET A 125 -2.13 13.38 13.99
N PHE A 126 -2.96 13.82 14.93
CA PHE A 126 -3.67 15.08 14.80
C PHE A 126 -3.59 15.93 16.08
N ASN A 127 -3.77 17.22 15.90
CA ASN A 127 -3.92 18.19 16.96
C ASN A 127 -5.38 18.66 16.99
N TRP A 128 -5.92 18.87 18.19
CA TRP A 128 -7.26 19.40 18.38
C TRP A 128 -7.40 20.05 19.76
N ASN A 129 -7.98 21.25 19.81
CA ASN A 129 -8.28 21.99 21.05
C ASN A 129 -7.10 22.07 22.04
N GLY A 130 -5.90 22.38 21.54
CA GLY A 130 -4.68 22.49 22.34
C GLY A 130 -4.06 21.16 22.79
N ILE A 131 -4.65 20.01 22.42
CA ILE A 131 -4.04 18.69 22.55
C ILE A 131 -3.27 18.41 21.26
N TYR A 132 -2.01 18.03 21.39
CA TYR A 132 -1.10 17.80 20.26
C TYR A 132 -0.70 16.34 20.15
N GLY A 133 -0.56 15.86 18.92
CA GLY A 133 0.02 14.55 18.63
C GLY A 133 -0.86 13.37 19.03
N VAL A 134 -2.19 13.48 18.90
CA VAL A 134 -3.10 12.34 19.13
C VAL A 134 -2.89 11.32 18.02
N PRO A 135 -2.37 10.11 18.31
CA PRO A 135 -2.06 9.13 17.28
C PRO A 135 -3.34 8.46 16.77
N VAL A 136 -3.39 8.20 15.47
CA VAL A 136 -4.47 7.50 14.79
C VAL A 136 -3.89 6.57 13.76
N SER A 137 -4.50 5.39 13.65
CA SER A 137 -4.24 4.50 12.54
C SER A 137 -5.51 3.90 12.00
N LEU A 138 -5.55 3.83 10.68
CA LEU A 138 -6.71 3.41 9.92
C LEU A 138 -6.28 2.33 8.94
N VAL A 139 -7.14 1.35 8.72
CA VAL A 139 -6.97 0.45 7.58
C VAL A 139 -7.92 0.91 6.49
N TRP A 140 -7.38 1.14 5.30
CA TRP A 140 -8.14 1.45 4.11
C TRP A 140 -8.20 0.25 3.17
N ASP A 141 -9.35 0.08 2.53
CA ASP A 141 -9.52 -0.73 1.33
C ASP A 141 -9.34 0.19 0.13
N ALA A 142 -8.20 0.02 -0.55
CA ALA A 142 -7.77 0.75 -1.73
C ALA A 142 -8.15 0.02 -3.03
N THR A 143 -9.11 -0.91 -3.01
CA THR A 143 -9.56 -1.65 -4.21
C THR A 143 -9.95 -0.69 -5.35
N GLY A 144 -10.64 0.41 -5.04
CA GLY A 144 -11.02 1.39 -6.05
C GLY A 144 -9.82 2.11 -6.69
N LEU A 145 -8.85 2.53 -5.88
CA LEU A 145 -7.59 3.10 -6.37
C LEU A 145 -6.80 2.11 -7.23
N ASN A 146 -6.62 0.88 -6.74
CA ASN A 146 -5.85 -0.15 -7.44
C ASN A 146 -6.49 -0.54 -8.77
N ASN A 147 -7.81 -0.66 -8.83
CA ASN A 147 -8.54 -0.89 -10.07
C ASN A 147 -8.30 0.25 -11.08
N ALA A 148 -8.30 1.49 -10.60
CA ALA A 148 -8.08 2.66 -11.45
C ALA A 148 -6.63 2.71 -11.99
N ILE A 149 -5.64 2.44 -11.15
CA ILE A 149 -4.22 2.32 -11.56
C ILE A 149 -4.06 1.24 -12.63
N ASN A 150 -4.61 0.04 -12.40
CA ASN A 150 -4.55 -1.08 -13.34
C ASN A 150 -5.28 -0.81 -14.66
N SER A 151 -6.27 0.09 -14.64
CA SER A 151 -7.01 0.53 -15.84
C SER A 151 -6.24 1.57 -16.66
N GLY A 152 -5.11 2.09 -16.15
CA GLY A 152 -4.26 3.06 -16.83
C GLY A 152 -4.69 4.50 -16.59
N LEU A 153 -4.24 5.08 -15.46
CA LEU A 153 -4.49 6.48 -15.15
C LEU A 153 -3.70 7.44 -16.06
N SER A 154 -4.21 8.66 -16.18
CA SER A 154 -3.54 9.80 -16.82
C SER A 154 -3.85 11.10 -16.06
N ASN A 155 -3.00 12.12 -16.15
CA ASN A 155 -3.24 13.39 -15.45
C ASN A 155 -4.64 13.96 -15.77
N GLY A 156 -5.35 14.42 -14.74
CA GLY A 156 -6.75 14.84 -14.78
C GLY A 156 -7.76 13.69 -14.62
N SER A 157 -7.31 12.44 -14.46
CA SER A 157 -8.21 11.32 -14.19
C SER A 157 -8.89 11.50 -12.83
N ILE A 158 -10.21 11.39 -12.80
CA ILE A 158 -10.99 11.42 -11.57
C ILE A 158 -11.39 9.99 -11.22
N ILE A 159 -10.87 9.51 -10.09
CA ILE A 159 -11.26 8.23 -9.50
C ILE A 159 -12.39 8.51 -8.52
N ASN A 160 -13.50 7.81 -8.71
CA ASN A 160 -14.60 7.74 -7.77
C ASN A 160 -14.99 6.28 -7.59
N GLY A 161 -15.85 5.97 -6.63
CA GLY A 161 -16.23 4.59 -6.32
C GLY A 161 -16.95 3.83 -7.45
N SER A 162 -17.32 4.48 -8.57
CA SER A 162 -18.02 3.81 -9.67
C SER A 162 -17.19 2.73 -10.37
N LEU A 163 -15.86 2.77 -10.26
CA LEU A 163 -14.94 1.79 -10.84
C LEU A 163 -14.70 0.57 -9.94
N GLY A 164 -15.74 0.13 -9.22
CA GLY A 164 -15.65 -0.98 -8.26
C GLY A 164 -14.89 -0.59 -6.99
N GLY A 165 -15.21 0.58 -6.43
CA GLY A 165 -14.67 1.01 -5.14
C GLY A 165 -15.13 0.15 -3.98
N ALA A 166 -14.42 0.28 -2.85
CA ALA A 166 -14.79 -0.38 -1.60
C ALA A 166 -15.97 0.33 -0.94
N ILE A 167 -16.81 -0.39 -0.21
CA ILE A 167 -17.90 0.21 0.56
C ILE A 167 -17.34 0.62 1.94
N PRO A 168 -17.40 1.90 2.32
CA PRO A 168 -17.03 2.35 3.65
C PRO A 168 -17.73 1.62 4.78
N ALA A 169 -16.99 1.34 5.86
CA ALA A 169 -17.53 0.81 7.10
C ALA A 169 -18.63 1.72 7.70
N THR A 170 -18.56 3.03 7.44
CA THR A 170 -19.58 3.98 7.90
C THR A 170 -20.77 4.10 6.97
N SER A 171 -20.77 3.39 5.84
CA SER A 171 -21.88 3.45 4.89
C SER A 171 -23.12 2.85 5.53
N ASN A 172 -24.23 3.58 5.46
CA ASN A 172 -25.50 3.17 6.05
C ASN A 172 -25.49 2.98 7.58
N THR A 173 -24.51 3.55 8.31
CA THR A 173 -24.62 3.67 9.76
C THR A 173 -25.87 4.50 10.11
N VAL A 174 -26.66 4.00 11.06
CA VAL A 174 -27.96 4.57 11.42
C VAL A 174 -27.77 5.60 12.53
N LYS A 175 -28.31 6.81 12.33
CA LYS A 175 -28.17 7.94 13.27
C LYS A 175 -28.97 7.81 14.57
N SER A 176 -30.13 7.17 14.52
CA SER A 176 -31.01 6.96 15.68
C SER A 176 -32.16 6.05 15.30
N TYR A 177 -32.55 5.12 16.18
CA TYR A 177 -33.83 4.43 16.03
C TYR A 177 -34.99 5.34 16.46
N GLY A 178 -35.67 5.92 15.47
CA GLY A 178 -37.02 6.47 15.66
C GLY A 178 -38.09 5.43 15.34
N PRO A 179 -39.36 5.65 15.76
CA PRO A 179 -40.48 4.78 15.38
C PRO A 179 -40.71 4.68 13.86
N SER A 180 -40.10 5.58 13.08
CA SER A 180 -40.14 5.66 11.62
C SER A 180 -39.06 4.82 10.90
N GLY A 181 -38.24 4.07 11.64
CA GLY A 181 -36.96 3.54 11.12
C GLY A 181 -35.89 4.63 11.14
N GLY A 182 -34.64 4.24 11.43
CA GLY A 182 -33.56 5.21 11.59
C GLY A 182 -33.12 5.86 10.28
N ILE A 183 -32.56 7.06 10.37
CA ILE A 183 -31.96 7.77 9.22
C ILE A 183 -30.57 7.17 8.99
N THR A 184 -30.32 6.66 7.79
CA THR A 184 -29.00 6.22 7.34
C THR A 184 -28.37 7.28 6.44
N TYR A 185 -27.05 7.35 6.46
CA TYR A 185 -26.30 8.16 5.50
C TYR A 185 -25.54 7.23 4.54
N PRO A 186 -26.01 7.01 3.30
CA PRO A 186 -25.23 6.26 2.33
C PRO A 186 -23.98 7.08 1.95
N VAL A 187 -22.79 6.45 1.97
CA VAL A 187 -21.60 7.02 1.29
C VAL A 187 -21.56 6.52 -0.16
N GLY A 188 -21.95 5.26 -0.35
CA GLY A 188 -21.71 4.53 -1.60
C GLY A 188 -20.26 4.02 -1.68
N PRO A 189 -19.91 3.33 -2.78
CA PRO A 189 -18.54 2.90 -3.03
C PRO A 189 -17.56 4.09 -3.03
N SER A 190 -16.33 3.85 -2.59
CA SER A 190 -15.25 4.82 -2.46
C SER A 190 -13.95 4.31 -3.10
N PRO A 191 -13.09 5.18 -3.68
CA PRO A 191 -11.75 4.81 -4.13
C PRO A 191 -10.86 4.25 -3.01
N LEU A 192 -10.94 4.86 -1.82
CA LEU A 192 -10.27 4.44 -0.59
C LEU A 192 -11.28 4.56 0.57
N ALA A 193 -11.65 3.44 1.15
CA ALA A 193 -12.68 3.38 2.18
C ALA A 193 -12.07 2.92 3.50
N THR A 194 -12.42 3.55 4.63
CA THR A 194 -12.09 2.97 5.94
C THR A 194 -12.86 1.68 6.10
N THR A 195 -12.16 0.61 6.44
CA THR A 195 -12.74 -0.73 6.60
C THR A 195 -12.83 -1.13 8.07
N THR A 196 -13.66 -2.14 8.32
CA THR A 196 -13.92 -2.75 9.61
C THR A 196 -12.77 -3.68 10.05
N PHE A 197 -11.64 -3.10 10.45
CA PHE A 197 -10.52 -3.85 11.00
C PHE A 197 -10.09 -3.31 12.35
N ASP A 198 -10.02 -4.18 13.35
CA ASP A 198 -9.55 -3.83 14.70
C ASP A 198 -8.02 -3.70 14.70
N THR A 199 -7.52 -2.52 15.05
CA THR A 199 -6.13 -2.31 15.45
C THR A 199 -6.01 -2.67 16.93
N THR A 200 -5.49 -3.87 17.22
CA THR A 200 -5.44 -4.42 18.59
C THR A 200 -5.10 -3.37 19.66
N PRO A 201 -5.86 -3.30 20.78
CA PRO A 201 -5.51 -2.47 21.92
C PRO A 201 -4.10 -2.80 22.40
N VAL A 202 -3.22 -1.81 22.39
CA VAL A 202 -1.87 -2.00 22.88
C VAL A 202 -1.92 -1.94 24.40
N ASN A 203 -1.84 -3.11 25.01
CA ASN A 203 -1.64 -3.28 26.44
C ASN A 203 -0.13 -3.49 26.67
N PRO A 204 0.59 -2.65 27.45
CA PRO A 204 0.11 -1.67 28.42
C PRO A 204 -0.36 -0.32 27.84
N PRO A 205 -1.18 0.45 28.59
CA PRO A 205 -1.71 1.74 28.17
C PRO A 205 -0.61 2.68 27.67
N VAL A 206 -0.91 3.30 26.53
CA VAL A 206 -0.05 4.19 25.74
C VAL A 206 0.52 5.33 26.59
N SER A 207 1.84 5.50 26.58
CA SER A 207 2.50 6.74 27.04
C SER A 207 2.52 7.77 25.90
N LEU A 208 2.39 9.06 26.23
CA LEU A 208 2.66 10.15 25.27
C LEU A 208 4.05 9.92 24.64
N ASN A 209 4.14 9.97 23.30
CA ASN A 209 5.34 9.70 22.48
C ASN A 209 5.63 8.23 22.12
N TYR A 210 4.69 7.31 22.30
CA TYR A 210 4.83 5.94 21.79
C TYR A 210 3.67 5.60 20.83
N THR A 211 3.95 5.66 19.53
CA THR A 211 3.03 5.24 18.46
C THR A 211 3.07 3.73 18.33
N HIS A 212 2.18 3.04 19.03
CA HIS A 212 1.85 1.66 18.70
C HIS A 212 0.47 1.65 18.06
N SER A 213 0.45 1.56 16.74
CA SER A 213 -0.77 1.32 16.00
C SER A 213 -0.70 -0.03 15.32
N GLY A 214 -1.69 -0.88 15.60
CA GLY A 214 -1.96 -2.11 14.85
C GLY A 214 -0.77 -3.05 14.74
N GLN A 215 -0.43 -3.75 15.81
CA GLN A 215 0.47 -4.88 15.66
C GLN A 215 -0.26 -5.93 14.80
N LEU A 216 0.31 -6.28 13.65
CA LEU A 216 -0.16 -7.43 12.87
C LEU A 216 -0.15 -8.68 13.77
N PRO A 217 -1.16 -9.55 13.68
CA PRO A 217 -2.19 -9.60 12.66
C PRO A 217 -3.37 -8.63 12.93
N ILE A 218 -3.83 -7.98 11.85
CA ILE A 218 -5.13 -7.31 11.83
C ILE A 218 -6.22 -8.38 12.00
N ILE A 219 -7.11 -8.18 12.97
CA ILE A 219 -8.23 -9.10 13.24
C ILE A 219 -9.47 -8.54 12.55
N ASN A 220 -10.21 -9.41 11.86
CA ASN A 220 -11.49 -9.03 11.25
C ASN A 220 -12.45 -8.57 12.35
N ASP A 221 -13.00 -7.37 12.23
CA ASP A 221 -14.07 -6.96 13.12
C ASP A 221 -15.29 -7.84 12.84
N LEU A 222 -15.74 -8.57 13.87
CA LEU A 222 -16.91 -9.45 13.81
C LEU A 222 -18.07 -8.88 14.63
N ILE A 223 -17.91 -7.69 15.22
CA ILE A 223 -18.97 -7.05 15.98
C ILE A 223 -20.04 -6.62 14.99
N ILE A 224 -21.22 -7.21 15.14
CA ILE A 224 -22.40 -6.82 14.39
C ILE A 224 -22.84 -5.45 14.94
N ASP A 225 -22.88 -4.44 14.09
CA ASP A 225 -23.51 -3.15 14.36
C ASP A 225 -24.96 -3.43 14.77
N ALA A 226 -25.27 -3.14 16.04
CA ALA A 226 -26.59 -3.35 16.60
C ALA A 226 -27.68 -2.52 15.89
N THR A 227 -27.28 -1.55 15.06
CA THR A 227 -28.16 -0.56 14.44
C THR A 227 -28.60 -0.91 13.03
N ASN A 228 -27.85 -1.73 12.30
CA ASN A 228 -28.23 -2.16 10.94
C ASN A 228 -27.88 -3.62 10.63
N GLY A 229 -27.25 -4.35 11.56
CA GLY A 229 -26.84 -5.73 11.36
C GLY A 229 -25.63 -5.88 10.43
N ASP A 230 -24.98 -4.79 10.02
CA ASP A 230 -23.72 -4.82 9.29
C ASP A 230 -22.60 -5.31 10.22
N ILE A 231 -21.58 -5.94 9.65
CA ILE A 231 -20.44 -6.41 10.43
C ILE A 231 -19.37 -5.32 10.41
N GLY A 232 -19.18 -4.74 11.59
CA GLY A 232 -18.02 -3.95 11.98
C GLY A 232 -18.21 -2.45 11.88
N ILE A 233 -17.42 -1.75 12.70
CA ILE A 233 -17.26 -0.30 12.68
C ILE A 233 -15.81 -0.04 12.28
N GLY A 234 -15.53 1.03 11.53
CA GLY A 234 -14.21 1.21 10.93
C GLY A 234 -13.13 1.49 11.97
N GLY A 235 -12.50 0.43 12.46
CA GLY A 235 -11.42 0.50 13.45
C GLY A 235 -11.84 0.12 14.87
N SER A 236 -10.84 0.03 15.73
CA SER A 236 -11.03 0.05 17.18
C SER A 236 -11.01 1.47 17.72
N PRO A 237 -11.77 1.73 18.79
CA PRO A 237 -11.96 3.08 19.26
C PRO A 237 -10.68 3.63 19.87
N LEU A 238 -10.54 4.96 19.83
CA LEU A 238 -9.47 5.66 20.51
C LEU A 238 -9.51 5.35 22.01
N LEU A 239 -8.39 4.85 22.54
CA LEU A 239 -8.23 4.47 23.94
C LEU A 239 -7.77 5.63 24.83
N ALA A 240 -7.37 6.74 24.22
CA ALA A 240 -6.87 7.93 24.91
C ALA A 240 -7.17 9.20 24.08
N GLY A 241 -7.02 10.36 24.71
CA GLY A 241 -7.25 11.66 24.09
C GLY A 241 -8.69 12.18 24.26
N PRO A 242 -9.04 13.27 23.54
CA PRO A 242 -10.32 13.97 23.73
C PRO A 242 -11.54 13.19 23.21
N PHE A 243 -11.33 12.15 22.41
CA PHE A 243 -12.38 11.37 21.75
C PHE A 243 -12.37 9.91 22.17
N LEU A 244 -12.24 9.66 23.48
CA LEU A 244 -12.29 8.31 24.04
C LEU A 244 -13.53 7.56 23.56
N ALA A 245 -13.35 6.28 23.19
CA ALA A 245 -14.41 5.38 22.72
C ALA A 245 -14.99 5.69 21.32
N TYR A 246 -14.41 6.63 20.57
CA TYR A 246 -14.78 6.90 19.18
C TYR A 246 -13.77 6.35 18.18
N ASN A 247 -14.28 5.86 17.06
CA ASN A 247 -13.54 5.48 15.86
C ASN A 247 -13.50 6.65 14.89
N ILE A 248 -12.34 6.90 14.28
CA ILE A 248 -12.20 7.87 13.19
C ILE A 248 -12.28 7.12 11.87
N ASN A 249 -13.05 7.65 10.92
CA ASN A 249 -13.18 7.11 9.58
C ASN A 249 -12.95 8.23 8.56
N ILE A 250 -12.19 7.93 7.51
CA ILE A 250 -11.90 8.85 6.42
C ILE A 250 -12.19 8.12 5.13
N ASP A 251 -13.31 8.47 4.50
CA ASP A 251 -13.82 7.81 3.31
C ASP A 251 -13.69 8.75 2.10
N PHE A 252 -12.88 8.37 1.13
CA PHE A 252 -12.61 9.24 -0.03
C PHE A 252 -13.81 9.28 -0.97
N ASN A 253 -14.24 10.47 -1.35
CA ASN A 253 -15.31 10.63 -2.32
C ASN A 253 -14.73 10.65 -3.74
N THR A 254 -13.65 11.42 -3.94
CA THR A 254 -12.95 11.53 -5.22
C THR A 254 -11.44 11.66 -5.01
N LEU A 255 -10.68 11.12 -5.96
CA LEU A 255 -9.26 11.40 -6.15
C LEU A 255 -9.06 11.93 -7.57
N GLU A 256 -8.51 13.12 -7.72
CA GLU A 256 -8.12 13.67 -9.01
C GLU A 256 -6.60 13.53 -9.15
N LEU A 257 -6.14 12.75 -10.12
CA LEU A 257 -4.72 12.60 -10.40
C LEU A 257 -4.17 13.90 -10.98
N THR A 258 -3.42 14.68 -10.21
CA THR A 258 -2.86 15.97 -10.63
C THR A 258 -1.50 15.81 -11.30
N SER A 259 -0.72 14.84 -10.87
CA SER A 259 0.60 14.58 -11.44
C SER A 259 0.97 13.10 -11.40
N MET A 260 1.76 12.69 -12.39
CA MET A 260 2.35 11.35 -12.48
C MET A 260 3.81 11.54 -12.89
N SER A 261 4.73 11.07 -12.05
CA SER A 261 6.15 11.09 -12.35
C SER A 261 6.72 9.67 -12.34
N ALA A 262 7.50 9.34 -13.37
CA ALA A 262 8.22 8.08 -13.39
C ALA A 262 9.40 8.17 -12.41
N VAL A 263 9.55 7.17 -11.55
CA VAL A 263 10.75 7.07 -10.71
C VAL A 263 11.92 6.70 -11.63
N PRO A 264 13.00 7.51 -11.69
CA PRO A 264 14.14 7.18 -12.52
C PRO A 264 14.65 5.79 -12.17
N ALA A 265 14.78 4.92 -13.18
CA ALA A 265 15.37 3.61 -12.97
C ALA A 265 16.75 3.78 -12.33
N PRO A 266 17.09 3.03 -11.26
CA PRO A 266 18.39 3.17 -10.61
C PRO A 266 19.51 3.11 -11.64
N ALA A 267 20.47 4.02 -11.58
CA ALA A 267 21.60 4.07 -12.52
C ALA A 267 22.35 2.73 -12.61
N ALA A 268 22.30 1.94 -11.54
CA ALA A 268 22.83 0.57 -11.51
C ALA A 268 22.23 -0.34 -12.59
N LEU A 269 20.96 -0.19 -12.96
CA LEU A 269 20.34 -0.99 -14.03
C LEU A 269 20.97 -0.66 -15.39
N TRP A 270 21.25 0.62 -15.63
CA TRP A 270 21.97 1.09 -16.82
C TRP A 270 23.43 0.63 -16.82
N LEU A 271 24.11 0.69 -15.68
CA LEU A 271 25.49 0.22 -15.53
C LEU A 271 25.59 -1.30 -15.69
N PHE A 272 24.63 -2.05 -15.17
CA PHE A 272 24.61 -3.51 -15.30
C PHE A 272 24.30 -3.93 -16.74
N GLY A 273 23.32 -3.27 -17.38
CA GLY A 273 23.00 -3.52 -18.78
C GLY A 273 24.19 -3.24 -19.70
N SER A 274 24.82 -2.06 -19.54
CA SER A 274 25.97 -1.67 -20.35
C SER A 274 27.23 -2.52 -20.04
N GLY A 275 27.47 -2.83 -18.76
CA GLY A 275 28.57 -3.70 -18.32
C GLY A 275 28.46 -5.14 -18.83
N LEU A 276 27.24 -5.72 -18.83
CA LEU A 276 27.02 -7.07 -19.36
C LEU A 276 27.28 -7.14 -20.86
N ILE A 277 26.81 -6.16 -21.63
CA ILE A 277 27.10 -6.07 -23.07
C ILE A 277 28.61 -5.94 -23.30
N GLY A 278 29.30 -5.13 -22.50
CA GLY A 278 30.76 -5.01 -22.53
C GLY A 278 31.46 -6.35 -22.28
N LEU A 279 31.04 -7.11 -21.26
CA LEU A 279 31.59 -8.43 -20.95
C LEU A 279 31.35 -9.45 -22.06
N LEU A 280 30.15 -9.47 -22.65
CA LEU A 280 29.82 -10.34 -23.78
C LEU A 280 30.66 -10.00 -25.02
N ALA A 281 30.93 -8.71 -25.27
CA ALA A 281 31.80 -8.27 -26.35
C ALA A 281 33.25 -8.74 -26.14
N VAL A 282 33.78 -8.64 -24.92
CA VAL A 282 35.13 -9.13 -24.57
C VAL A 282 35.22 -10.66 -24.66
N SER A 283 34.20 -11.36 -24.19
CA SER A 283 34.13 -12.83 -24.23
C SER A 283 34.24 -13.41 -25.65
N ARG A 284 33.72 -12.73 -26.66
CA ARG A 284 33.75 -13.20 -28.06
C ARG A 284 35.12 -13.07 -28.73
N ARG A 285 36.01 -12.19 -28.23
CA ARG A 285 37.28 -11.89 -28.89
C ARG A 285 38.30 -13.05 -28.81
N HIS A 286 38.10 -14.03 -27.92
CA HIS A 286 39.11 -15.05 -27.67
C HIS A 286 39.05 -16.27 -28.62
N SER A 287 38.09 -16.30 -29.55
CA SER A 287 37.87 -17.46 -30.44
C SER A 287 38.53 -17.38 -31.81
N GLU A 288 39.14 -16.25 -32.20
CA GLU A 288 39.70 -16.07 -33.56
C GLU A 288 41.20 -16.38 -33.72
N ASP A 289 41.98 -16.52 -32.63
CA ASP A 289 43.45 -16.68 -32.73
C ASP A 289 43.93 -18.14 -32.85
N GLN A 290 43.05 -19.10 -33.15
CA GLN A 290 43.41 -20.54 -33.15
C GLN A 290 43.35 -21.24 -34.53
N SER A 291 43.43 -20.51 -35.66
CA SER A 291 43.37 -21.12 -36.99
C SER A 291 44.67 -21.15 -37.82
N ASP A 292 45.74 -20.44 -37.44
CA ASP A 292 46.90 -20.25 -38.34
C ASP A 292 48.19 -20.95 -37.89
N THR A 293 48.11 -22.23 -37.52
CA THR A 293 49.29 -23.11 -37.50
C THR A 293 48.97 -24.46 -38.12
N THR A 294 49.00 -24.52 -39.45
CA THR A 294 49.30 -25.73 -40.26
C THR A 294 50.23 -25.35 -41.39
#